data_AF-A0A2Y9EYW9-F1
#
_entry.id   AF-A0A2Y9EYW9-F1
#
_cell.length_a   1.000
_cell.length_b   1.000
_cell.length_c   1.000
_cell.angle_alpha   90.00
_cell.angle_beta   90.00
_cell.angle_gamma   90.00
#
_symmetry.space_group_name_H-M   'P 1'
#
loop_
_entity.id
_entity.type
_entity.pdbx_description
1 polymer ?
#
loop_
_entity_poly.entity_id
_entity_poly.type
_entity_poly.pdbx_seq_one_letter_code
_entity_poly.pdbx_strand_id
1 'polypeptide(L)'
;MPSSTSPDQGDDLEACVLRFSDLDLKDTSLINPSSSIKAELDVSTKKKYSFAKKKAFALFVKTKELPTPPSEYKEKWWKCCQQLFTDQTSIHRHVATQHADEIYHETASVLKQLTVTSSTSKTLKSADKRNPFKDHLTHNHEVSAWLPDTSCFSPDELLSGQGNGEGEVLLYYCYCDLEDPDWICAWQTALCQHLHLTGKVRIATEGINGTVGGSKLATRLYVEVMLSCPLFKDYLCKDDFKTSKGGACCFPELRVGVFEEIVPMGISPSKISYKKPGIHLSPGEFHKEVEKFLSQANHEGSDTILLDCRNFYESKIGRFQGCLAPDIRKFSYFPSYVDENLELFKEKRVLMYCTGGIRCERGSAYLKAKGVCKEVFQLKGGIHKYLEEFPDGFYKGKLFVFDERYALSFNSDIVSECSYCGAPWDQYKLCSTPQCRQLVLTCPACQGQGFTACCVTCQDKGSRQAASPAQSSFKEECECTARRLRAPRELLQQGRLPASLGPRPGDDEDGPCLHERPHLPFPKPSQS
;
A
#
# COMPACT_ATOMS: atom_id res chain seq x y z
N MET A 1 -62.65 8.89 -24.43
CA MET A 1 -63.73 9.82 -24.84
C MET A 1 -65.03 9.31 -24.26
N PRO A 2 -65.87 10.15 -23.61
CA PRO A 2 -65.71 11.56 -23.19
C PRO A 2 -65.16 11.64 -21.73
N SER A 3 -64.41 12.64 -21.23
CA SER A 3 -64.72 14.07 -20.89
C SER A 3 -65.89 14.25 -19.89
N SER A 4 -65.87 15.08 -18.84
CA SER A 4 -64.86 15.95 -18.16
C SER A 4 -65.40 16.21 -16.71
N THR A 5 -64.93 17.11 -15.80
CA THR A 5 -63.98 18.26 -15.79
C THR A 5 -63.39 18.42 -14.37
N SER A 6 -62.45 19.35 -14.15
CA SER A 6 -61.88 19.80 -12.86
C SER A 6 -62.59 21.06 -12.31
N PRO A 7 -62.24 21.66 -11.13
CA PRO A 7 -60.95 22.34 -10.81
C PRO A 7 -60.43 22.05 -9.36
N ASP A 8 -59.35 22.64 -8.80
CA ASP A 8 -58.02 23.08 -9.27
C ASP A 8 -57.20 23.58 -8.04
N GLN A 9 -55.90 23.25 -7.94
CA GLN A 9 -54.87 23.90 -7.10
C GLN A 9 -53.53 23.12 -7.12
N GLY A 10 -52.41 23.80 -7.41
CA GLY A 10 -51.05 23.30 -7.16
C GLY A 10 -50.02 23.74 -8.21
N ASP A 11 -49.22 24.77 -7.88
CA ASP A 11 -48.29 25.46 -8.79
C ASP A 11 -47.24 24.56 -9.48
N ASP A 12 -46.88 24.97 -10.70
CA ASP A 12 -45.87 24.35 -11.57
C ASP A 12 -44.77 25.37 -11.93
N LEU A 13 -43.52 24.92 -12.09
CA LEU A 13 -42.41 25.79 -12.51
C LEU A 13 -41.36 25.00 -13.29
N GLU A 14 -41.62 24.88 -14.59
CA GLU A 14 -40.85 24.09 -15.55
C GLU A 14 -39.53 24.77 -15.97
N ALA A 15 -38.56 23.97 -16.44
CA ALA A 15 -37.23 24.42 -16.83
C ALA A 15 -37.21 25.12 -18.19
N CYS A 16 -36.50 26.26 -18.28
CA CYS A 16 -36.27 26.97 -19.55
C CYS A 16 -34.84 26.81 -20.03
N VAL A 17 -34.66 26.19 -21.21
CA VAL A 17 -33.39 26.08 -21.93
C VAL A 17 -33.27 27.23 -22.93
N LEU A 18 -32.25 28.08 -22.80
CA LEU A 18 -31.85 29.01 -23.86
C LEU A 18 -30.32 29.04 -24.06
N ARG A 19 -29.94 29.16 -25.34
CA ARG A 19 -28.56 29.20 -25.83
C ARG A 19 -27.90 30.54 -25.56
N PHE A 20 -26.57 30.58 -25.63
CA PHE A 20 -25.86 31.73 -26.19
C PHE A 20 -24.96 31.30 -27.35
N SER A 21 -24.94 32.14 -28.39
CA SER A 21 -24.11 31.99 -29.59
C SER A 21 -22.96 32.99 -29.55
N ASP A 22 -21.96 32.74 -30.40
CA ASP A 22 -20.70 33.46 -30.47
C ASP A 22 -20.83 34.96 -30.74
N LEU A 23 -19.90 35.73 -30.16
CA LEU A 23 -19.46 37.02 -30.71
C LEU A 23 -17.94 37.12 -30.59
N ASP A 24 -17.27 36.94 -31.72
CA ASP A 24 -15.87 37.31 -31.92
C ASP A 24 -15.67 38.82 -31.69
N LEU A 25 -14.63 39.18 -30.93
CA LEU A 25 -13.88 40.40 -31.17
C LEU A 25 -12.40 40.09 -31.26
N LYS A 26 -11.81 40.51 -32.38
CA LYS A 26 -10.47 40.14 -32.85
C LYS A 26 -9.35 40.81 -32.06
N ASP A 27 -8.20 40.14 -32.09
CA ASP A 27 -6.84 40.66 -32.02
C ASP A 27 -6.59 41.99 -31.29
N THR A 28 -5.89 41.90 -30.16
CA THR A 28 -4.77 42.81 -29.91
C THR A 28 -3.60 42.02 -29.37
N SER A 29 -2.48 42.06 -30.09
CA SER A 29 -1.28 41.26 -29.84
C SER A 29 -0.53 41.69 -28.58
N LEU A 30 -0.77 41.00 -27.47
CA LEU A 30 0.14 40.99 -26.33
C LEU A 30 0.76 39.59 -26.19
N ILE A 31 1.94 39.44 -26.79
CA ILE A 31 2.77 38.24 -26.70
C ILE A 31 3.14 38.04 -25.23
N ASN A 32 2.52 37.06 -24.57
CA ASN A 32 2.80 36.73 -23.18
C ASN A 32 4.26 36.22 -23.08
N PRO A 33 5.20 36.92 -22.39
CA PRO A 33 6.62 36.58 -22.42
C PRO A 33 6.93 35.15 -21.93
N SER A 34 6.01 34.60 -21.12
CA SER A 34 6.13 33.26 -20.55
C SER A 34 5.87 32.10 -21.53
N SER A 35 5.34 32.35 -22.73
CA SER A 35 5.13 31.30 -23.75
C SER A 35 6.36 31.05 -24.62
N SER A 36 7.03 32.14 -25.06
CA SER A 36 8.23 32.10 -25.93
C SER A 36 9.34 31.21 -25.34
N ILE A 37 9.80 31.49 -24.12
CA ILE A 37 10.88 30.71 -23.47
C ILE A 37 10.45 29.27 -23.18
N LYS A 38 9.15 29.01 -22.99
CA LYS A 38 8.65 27.67 -22.62
C LYS A 38 8.57 26.73 -23.82
N ALA A 39 8.54 27.26 -25.04
CA ALA A 39 8.54 26.49 -26.28
C ALA A 39 9.90 25.81 -26.53
N GLU A 40 11.01 26.52 -26.28
CA GLU A 40 12.37 26.14 -26.70
C GLU A 40 13.14 25.24 -25.71
N LEU A 41 12.54 24.88 -24.56
CA LEU A 41 13.23 24.14 -23.50
C LEU A 41 12.92 22.63 -23.49
N ASP A 42 13.93 21.81 -23.18
CA ASP A 42 13.76 20.36 -23.02
C ASP A 42 12.91 19.99 -21.77
N VAL A 43 12.55 18.71 -21.62
CA VAL A 43 11.69 18.20 -20.55
C VAL A 43 12.33 18.33 -19.15
N SER A 44 13.64 18.18 -19.02
CA SER A 44 14.39 18.39 -17.78
C SER A 44 14.39 19.87 -17.37
N THR A 45 14.63 20.75 -18.33
CA THR A 45 14.70 22.20 -18.10
C THR A 45 13.30 22.79 -17.85
N LYS A 46 12.24 22.24 -18.47
CA LYS A 46 10.82 22.52 -18.12
C LYS A 46 10.48 22.18 -16.67
N LYS A 47 11.02 21.08 -16.11
CA LYS A 47 10.86 20.73 -14.68
C LYS A 47 11.58 21.74 -13.77
N LYS A 48 12.83 22.11 -14.08
CA LYS A 48 13.60 23.12 -13.33
C LYS A 48 12.92 24.49 -13.33
N TYR A 49 12.39 24.95 -14.47
CA TYR A 49 11.61 26.18 -14.58
C TYR A 49 10.32 26.14 -13.73
N SER A 50 9.59 25.02 -13.76
CA SER A 50 8.37 24.84 -12.95
C SER A 50 8.65 24.91 -11.44
N PHE A 51 9.74 24.30 -10.99
CA PHE A 51 10.20 24.39 -9.59
C PHE A 51 10.60 25.83 -9.22
N ALA A 52 11.43 26.48 -10.04
CA ALA A 52 11.87 27.85 -9.79
C ALA A 52 10.68 28.83 -9.74
N LYS A 53 9.70 28.70 -10.63
CA LYS A 53 8.49 29.53 -10.63
C LYS A 53 7.65 29.33 -9.37
N LYS A 54 7.47 28.08 -8.90
CA LYS A 54 6.79 27.80 -7.63
C LYS A 54 7.54 28.39 -6.43
N LYS A 55 8.88 28.31 -6.42
CA LYS A 55 9.73 28.86 -5.36
C LYS A 55 9.68 30.39 -5.32
N ALA A 56 9.82 31.06 -6.47
CA ALA A 56 9.67 32.52 -6.59
C ALA A 56 8.28 32.97 -6.11
N PHE A 57 7.22 32.31 -6.59
CA PHE A 57 5.85 32.59 -6.15
C PHE A 57 5.66 32.50 -4.63
N ALA A 58 6.15 31.43 -4.01
CA ALA A 58 6.05 31.24 -2.56
C ALA A 58 6.89 32.27 -1.76
N LEU A 59 8.08 32.63 -2.26
CA LEU A 59 8.91 33.67 -1.65
C LEU A 59 8.23 35.04 -1.73
N PHE A 60 7.74 35.43 -2.92
CA PHE A 60 7.04 36.70 -3.12
C PHE A 60 5.80 36.82 -2.21
N VAL A 61 4.94 35.79 -2.14
CA VAL A 61 3.80 35.76 -1.21
C VAL A 61 4.26 35.94 0.24
N LYS A 62 5.36 35.30 0.63
CA LYS A 62 5.95 35.45 1.97
C LYS A 62 6.46 36.88 2.24
N THR A 63 6.94 37.62 1.24
CA THR A 63 7.31 39.05 1.42
C THR A 63 6.11 39.96 1.76
N LYS A 64 4.88 39.49 1.51
CA LYS A 64 3.64 40.24 1.80
C LYS A 64 3.03 39.85 3.15
N GLU A 65 3.59 38.87 3.85
CA GLU A 65 3.08 38.38 5.13
C GLU A 65 3.35 39.42 6.24
N LEU A 66 2.31 39.76 7.01
CA LEU A 66 2.41 40.72 8.12
C LEU A 66 2.92 40.02 9.39
N PRO A 67 3.77 40.67 10.22
CA PRO A 67 4.19 40.11 11.50
C PRO A 67 2.99 39.97 12.45
N THR A 68 2.71 38.76 12.91
CA THR A 68 1.71 38.50 13.95
C THR A 68 2.30 38.83 15.34
N PRO A 69 1.59 39.58 16.22
CA PRO A 69 2.03 39.80 17.58
C PRO A 69 1.99 38.50 18.41
N PRO A 70 2.77 38.39 19.52
CA PRO A 70 2.94 37.14 20.27
C PRO A 70 1.80 36.85 21.27
N SER A 71 0.55 37.12 20.88
CA SER A 71 -0.68 36.84 21.63
C SER A 71 -1.60 35.95 20.78
N GLU A 72 -2.54 35.27 21.42
CA GLU A 72 -3.21 34.06 20.93
C GLU A 72 -3.94 34.21 19.56
N TYR A 73 -4.18 33.06 18.92
CA TYR A 73 -4.72 32.84 17.56
C TYR A 73 -3.69 32.90 16.40
N LYS A 74 -3.44 31.74 15.77
CA LYS A 74 -2.48 31.54 14.67
C LYS A 74 -3.10 31.81 13.28
N GLU A 75 -3.54 33.04 13.02
CA GLU A 75 -3.95 33.45 11.68
C GLU A 75 -2.87 34.30 11.00
N LYS A 76 -2.49 33.89 9.78
CA LYS A 76 -1.50 34.61 8.94
C LYS A 76 -2.26 35.61 8.08
N TRP A 77 -1.84 36.87 8.09
CA TRP A 77 -2.42 37.91 7.26
C TRP A 77 -1.37 38.44 6.27
N TRP A 78 -1.80 38.88 5.09
CA TRP A 78 -0.93 39.46 4.06
C TRP A 78 -1.44 40.84 3.62
N LYS A 79 -0.53 41.74 3.22
CA LYS A 79 -0.88 43.03 2.62
C LYS A 79 -0.14 43.24 1.31
N CYS A 80 -0.90 43.41 0.21
CA CYS A 80 -0.35 43.61 -1.14
C CYS A 80 -1.22 44.59 -1.92
N CYS A 81 -0.62 45.50 -2.71
CA CYS A 81 -1.35 46.52 -3.49
C CYS A 81 -2.43 47.27 -2.68
N GLN A 82 -2.10 47.63 -1.44
CA GLN A 82 -2.98 48.25 -0.44
C GLN A 82 -4.17 47.39 0.05
N GLN A 83 -4.40 46.20 -0.51
CA GLN A 83 -5.40 45.23 -0.08
C GLN A 83 -4.86 44.36 1.07
N LEU A 84 -5.75 43.98 2.00
CA LEU A 84 -5.48 43.05 3.11
C LEU A 84 -6.10 41.68 2.79
N PHE A 85 -5.38 40.61 3.08
CA PHE A 85 -5.82 39.23 2.85
C PHE A 85 -5.68 38.43 4.14
N THR A 86 -6.76 37.77 4.56
CA THR A 86 -6.82 36.92 5.76
C THR A 86 -6.71 35.42 5.44
N ASP A 87 -6.87 35.04 4.18
CA ASP A 87 -6.71 33.66 3.71
C ASP A 87 -5.66 33.54 2.60
N GLN A 88 -5.00 32.37 2.56
CA GLN A 88 -3.91 32.09 1.63
C GLN A 88 -4.36 31.99 0.16
N THR A 89 -5.61 31.59 -0.10
CA THR A 89 -6.13 31.41 -1.46
C THR A 89 -6.34 32.76 -2.15
N SER A 90 -6.85 33.76 -1.41
CA SER A 90 -7.07 35.10 -1.95
C SER A 90 -5.78 35.84 -2.26
N ILE A 91 -4.77 35.80 -1.38
CA ILE A 91 -3.44 36.39 -1.69
C ILE A 91 -2.76 35.67 -2.87
N HIS A 92 -2.86 34.34 -2.96
CA HIS A 92 -2.34 33.60 -4.12
C HIS A 92 -3.02 34.05 -5.43
N ARG A 93 -4.34 34.24 -5.43
CA ARG A 93 -5.08 34.72 -6.62
C ARG A 93 -4.68 36.14 -7.01
N HIS A 94 -4.49 37.01 -6.02
CA HIS A 94 -4.00 38.37 -6.24
C HIS A 94 -2.59 38.37 -6.84
N VAL A 95 -1.63 37.68 -6.24
CA VAL A 95 -0.24 37.60 -6.75
C VAL A 95 -0.17 36.99 -8.15
N ALA A 96 -0.99 35.97 -8.45
CA ALA A 96 -1.03 35.35 -9.77
C ALA A 96 -1.61 36.26 -10.88
N THR A 97 -2.37 37.31 -10.53
CA THR A 97 -3.02 38.21 -11.49
C THR A 97 -2.36 39.59 -11.57
N GLN A 98 -1.86 40.12 -10.45
CA GLN A 98 -1.32 41.49 -10.37
C GLN A 98 0.22 41.55 -10.39
N HIS A 99 0.93 40.43 -10.17
CA HIS A 99 2.39 40.40 -10.04
C HIS A 99 3.07 39.38 -10.98
N ALA A 100 2.49 39.16 -12.16
CA ALA A 100 2.97 38.13 -13.09
C ALA A 100 4.43 38.38 -13.56
N ASP A 101 4.80 39.65 -13.74
CA ASP A 101 6.12 40.06 -14.24
C ASP A 101 7.19 40.04 -13.14
N GLU A 102 6.87 40.47 -11.91
CA GLU A 102 7.80 40.34 -10.78
C GLU A 102 8.07 38.87 -10.45
N ILE A 103 7.05 38.01 -10.49
CA ILE A 103 7.23 36.55 -10.36
C ILE A 103 8.10 35.99 -11.48
N TYR A 104 7.99 36.50 -12.70
CA TYR A 104 8.85 36.09 -13.82
C TYR A 104 10.32 36.52 -13.60
N HIS A 105 10.57 37.75 -13.17
CA HIS A 105 11.91 38.22 -12.84
C HIS A 105 12.52 37.48 -11.63
N GLU A 106 11.76 37.23 -10.57
CA GLU A 106 12.23 36.38 -9.46
C GLU A 106 12.47 34.94 -9.90
N THR A 107 11.65 34.38 -10.80
CA THR A 107 11.88 33.04 -11.37
C THR A 107 13.23 32.96 -12.08
N ALA A 108 13.58 33.97 -12.87
CA ALA A 108 14.89 34.06 -13.52
C ALA A 108 16.05 34.22 -12.51
N SER A 109 15.85 34.98 -11.43
CA SER A 109 16.82 35.10 -10.33
C SER A 109 17.03 33.78 -9.59
N VAL A 110 15.94 33.07 -9.25
CA VAL A 110 15.99 31.74 -8.61
C VAL A 110 16.66 30.71 -9.52
N LEU A 111 16.43 30.75 -10.84
CA LEU A 111 17.15 29.89 -11.80
C LEU A 111 18.66 30.18 -11.83
N LYS A 112 19.06 31.45 -11.88
CA LYS A 112 20.47 31.86 -11.81
C LYS A 112 21.12 31.43 -10.49
N GLN A 113 20.42 31.61 -9.37
CA GLN A 113 20.89 31.11 -8.07
C GLN A 113 21.08 29.60 -8.09
N LEU A 114 20.11 28.81 -8.58
CA LEU A 114 20.20 27.36 -8.67
C LEU A 114 21.37 26.88 -9.55
N THR A 115 21.70 27.59 -10.63
CA THR A 115 22.91 27.29 -11.43
C THR A 115 24.22 27.67 -10.73
N VAL A 116 24.21 28.73 -9.91
CA VAL A 116 25.38 29.17 -9.15
C VAL A 116 25.62 28.27 -7.92
N THR A 117 24.61 27.83 -7.18
CA THR A 117 24.83 26.88 -6.06
C THR A 117 25.35 25.51 -6.54
N SER A 118 25.02 25.07 -7.76
CA SER A 118 25.65 23.90 -8.37
C SER A 118 27.15 24.08 -8.68
N SER A 119 27.66 25.31 -8.71
CA SER A 119 29.08 25.61 -9.01
C SER A 119 29.87 26.15 -7.80
N THR A 120 29.23 26.75 -6.80
CA THR A 120 29.91 27.30 -5.60
C THR A 120 29.94 26.38 -4.38
N SER A 121 29.24 25.23 -4.40
CA SER A 121 29.22 24.27 -3.27
C SER A 121 30.57 23.53 -3.02
N LYS A 122 31.68 23.98 -3.61
CA LYS A 122 33.04 23.48 -3.33
C LYS A 122 33.80 24.24 -2.24
N THR A 123 33.37 25.44 -1.82
CA THR A 123 34.21 26.26 -0.92
C THR A 123 33.42 27.09 0.12
N LEU A 124 32.98 26.45 1.21
CA LEU A 124 33.12 26.95 2.60
C LEU A 124 32.59 25.90 3.60
N LYS A 125 33.49 25.16 4.28
CA LYS A 125 33.18 24.42 5.51
C LYS A 125 33.66 25.28 6.69
N SER A 126 32.81 25.54 7.68
CA SER A 126 33.20 26.01 9.02
C SER A 126 32.57 25.11 10.08
N ALA A 127 33.30 24.89 11.16
CA ALA A 127 33.10 23.85 12.18
C ALA A 127 31.67 23.71 12.72
N ASP A 128 31.14 22.47 12.75
CA ASP A 128 31.28 21.59 13.93
C ASP A 128 31.08 20.10 13.55
N LYS A 129 31.56 19.18 14.40
CA LYS A 129 31.42 17.70 14.42
C LYS A 129 31.35 16.97 13.05
N ARG A 130 32.49 16.43 12.65
CA ARG A 130 32.70 15.61 11.43
C ARG A 130 31.98 14.25 11.54
N ASN A 131 31.03 13.97 10.64
CA ASN A 131 30.43 12.64 10.46
C ASN A 131 31.10 11.94 9.26
N PRO A 132 31.73 10.75 9.42
CA PRO A 132 32.50 10.08 8.35
C PRO A 132 31.72 9.78 7.06
N PHE A 133 30.40 9.64 7.15
CA PHE A 133 29.53 9.35 6.00
C PHE A 133 29.53 10.45 4.92
N LYS A 134 29.82 11.70 5.28
CA LYS A 134 29.59 12.84 4.38
C LYS A 134 30.61 12.94 3.24
N ASP A 135 31.84 12.42 3.41
CA ASP A 135 32.89 12.56 2.39
C ASP A 135 32.91 11.37 1.38
N HIS A 136 32.20 10.26 1.63
CA HIS A 136 32.11 9.11 0.70
C HIS A 136 31.03 9.25 -0.38
N LEU A 137 29.89 9.89 -0.09
CA LEU A 137 28.78 10.06 -1.04
C LEU A 137 28.86 11.36 -1.86
N THR A 138 29.57 12.39 -1.39
CA THR A 138 29.64 13.70 -2.07
C THR A 138 30.45 13.71 -3.36
N HIS A 139 31.11 12.60 -3.74
CA HIS A 139 32.01 12.56 -4.89
C HIS A 139 31.51 11.77 -6.11
N ASN A 140 30.41 11.00 -5.99
CA ASN A 140 29.74 10.36 -7.14
C ASN A 140 28.24 10.20 -6.85
N HIS A 141 27.44 11.23 -7.20
CA HIS A 141 25.98 11.13 -7.26
C HIS A 141 25.48 10.35 -8.50
N GLU A 142 26.38 9.94 -9.40
CA GLU A 142 26.01 9.20 -10.60
C GLU A 142 25.58 7.77 -10.24
N VAL A 143 24.32 7.46 -10.53
CA VAL A 143 23.69 6.15 -10.26
C VAL A 143 24.42 5.00 -10.95
N SER A 144 25.00 5.26 -12.13
CA SER A 144 25.80 4.33 -12.93
C SER A 144 26.99 3.74 -12.16
N ALA A 145 27.63 4.52 -11.28
CA ALA A 145 28.76 4.07 -10.46
C ALA A 145 28.38 3.06 -9.37
N TRP A 146 27.09 2.85 -9.14
CA TRP A 146 26.52 1.91 -8.15
C TRP A 146 25.75 0.75 -8.81
N LEU A 147 26.00 0.50 -10.10
CA LEU A 147 25.54 -0.68 -10.82
C LEU A 147 26.63 -1.75 -10.83
N PRO A 148 26.28 -3.05 -10.72
CA PRO A 148 27.25 -4.13 -10.84
C PRO A 148 27.74 -4.27 -12.28
N ASP A 149 29.00 -4.65 -12.47
CA ASP A 149 29.48 -5.09 -13.78
C ASP A 149 28.84 -6.44 -14.12
N THR A 150 28.10 -6.47 -15.23
CA THR A 150 27.43 -7.66 -15.76
C THR A 150 28.08 -8.20 -17.04
N SER A 151 29.17 -7.58 -17.52
CA SER A 151 29.82 -7.92 -18.79
C SER A 151 30.40 -9.33 -18.86
N CYS A 152 30.63 -9.97 -17.70
CA CYS A 152 31.13 -11.34 -17.57
C CYS A 152 30.04 -12.43 -17.58
N PHE A 153 28.76 -12.06 -17.62
CA PHE A 153 27.63 -12.99 -17.69
C PHE A 153 26.97 -12.95 -19.08
N SER A 154 26.46 -14.08 -19.54
CA SER A 154 25.66 -14.09 -20.77
C SER A 154 24.29 -13.42 -20.54
N PRO A 155 23.69 -12.80 -21.58
CA PRO A 155 22.34 -12.28 -21.50
C PRO A 155 21.31 -13.35 -21.10
N ASP A 156 21.49 -14.58 -21.58
CA ASP A 156 20.59 -15.70 -21.29
C ASP A 156 20.64 -16.10 -19.81
N GLU A 157 21.79 -16.03 -19.13
CA GLU A 157 21.88 -16.28 -17.68
C GLU A 157 21.14 -15.21 -16.87
N LEU A 158 21.25 -13.93 -17.26
CA LEU A 158 20.54 -12.83 -16.61
C LEU A 158 19.03 -12.87 -16.84
N LEU A 159 18.59 -13.33 -18.00
CA LEU A 159 17.17 -13.46 -18.40
C LEU A 159 16.57 -14.84 -18.04
N SER A 160 17.39 -15.79 -17.59
CA SER A 160 16.96 -17.15 -17.25
C SER A 160 15.82 -17.18 -16.22
N GLY A 161 14.82 -18.04 -16.43
CA GLY A 161 13.66 -18.14 -15.54
C GLY A 161 12.53 -17.14 -15.80
N GLN A 162 12.57 -16.30 -16.84
CA GLN A 162 11.41 -15.50 -17.26
C GLN A 162 10.20 -16.34 -17.70
N GLY A 163 10.39 -17.58 -18.18
CA GLY A 163 9.32 -18.45 -18.68
C GLY A 163 8.87 -19.61 -17.77
N ASN A 164 9.80 -20.31 -17.10
CA ASN A 164 9.54 -21.65 -16.54
C ASN A 164 9.55 -21.75 -15.00
N GLY A 165 9.52 -20.64 -14.26
CA GLY A 165 9.47 -20.66 -12.78
C GLY A 165 10.76 -21.10 -12.08
N GLU A 166 11.87 -21.17 -12.83
CA GLU A 166 13.23 -21.46 -12.32
C GLU A 166 13.93 -20.25 -11.69
N GLY A 167 13.34 -19.05 -11.86
CA GLY A 167 13.78 -17.81 -11.24
C GLY A 167 13.40 -17.72 -9.77
N GLU A 168 13.60 -16.52 -9.22
CA GLU A 168 13.45 -16.24 -7.81
C GLU A 168 12.74 -14.91 -7.59
N VAL A 169 11.96 -14.82 -6.50
CA VAL A 169 11.39 -13.57 -5.99
C VAL A 169 11.98 -13.29 -4.62
N LEU A 170 12.61 -12.13 -4.49
CA LEU A 170 13.09 -11.55 -3.24
C LEU A 170 11.98 -10.78 -2.54
N LEU A 171 11.92 -10.89 -1.21
CA LEU A 171 11.13 -10.06 -0.31
C LEU A 171 12.03 -9.54 0.81
N TYR A 172 12.18 -8.21 0.91
CA TYR A 172 13.05 -7.58 1.91
C TYR A 172 12.51 -6.22 2.35
N TYR A 173 12.99 -5.73 3.49
CA TYR A 173 12.82 -4.34 3.92
C TYR A 173 13.96 -3.93 4.83
N CYS A 174 14.21 -2.64 4.94
CA CYS A 174 15.16 -2.03 5.86
C CYS A 174 14.54 -0.74 6.39
N TYR A 175 14.40 -0.60 7.71
CA TYR A 175 14.09 0.69 8.33
C TYR A 175 15.40 1.41 8.73
N CYS A 176 15.70 2.49 8.04
CA CYS A 176 16.85 3.36 8.30
C CYS A 176 16.50 4.80 7.91
N ASP A 177 17.13 5.80 8.55
CA ASP A 177 16.89 7.19 8.17
C ASP A 177 17.56 7.47 6.81
N LEU A 178 16.78 7.79 5.78
CA LEU A 178 17.28 8.11 4.44
C LEU A 178 17.19 9.61 4.17
N GLU A 179 18.34 10.25 3.94
CA GLU A 179 18.44 11.70 3.66
C GLU A 179 17.88 12.08 2.28
N ASP A 180 18.09 11.23 1.26
CA ASP A 180 17.65 11.47 -0.12
C ASP A 180 16.89 10.25 -0.71
N PRO A 181 15.58 10.10 -0.41
CA PRO A 181 14.74 9.05 -0.98
C PRO A 181 14.63 9.08 -2.51
N ASP A 182 14.76 10.26 -3.14
CA ASP A 182 14.65 10.43 -4.59
C ASP A 182 15.89 9.85 -5.31
N TRP A 183 17.09 10.05 -4.76
CA TRP A 183 18.31 9.40 -5.24
C TRP A 183 18.25 7.88 -5.09
N ILE A 184 17.78 7.37 -3.95
CA ILE A 184 17.58 5.91 -3.76
C ILE A 184 16.56 5.37 -4.76
N CYS A 185 15.47 6.10 -5.02
CA CYS A 185 14.49 5.73 -6.04
C CYS A 185 15.12 5.67 -7.44
N ALA A 186 15.98 6.62 -7.81
CA ALA A 186 16.69 6.61 -9.09
C ALA A 186 17.66 5.43 -9.20
N TRP A 187 18.46 5.18 -8.15
CA TRP A 187 19.40 4.06 -8.09
C TRP A 187 18.70 2.71 -8.17
N GLN A 188 17.64 2.50 -7.37
CA GLN A 188 16.87 1.26 -7.37
C GLN A 188 16.14 1.03 -8.72
N THR A 189 15.69 2.10 -9.39
CA THR A 189 15.13 1.99 -10.75
C THR A 189 16.18 1.49 -11.73
N ALA A 190 17.36 2.10 -11.77
CA ALA A 190 18.43 1.72 -12.68
C ALA A 190 18.97 0.31 -12.38
N LEU A 191 19.16 -0.03 -11.10
CA LEU A 191 19.65 -1.34 -10.66
C LEU A 191 18.69 -2.47 -11.06
N CYS A 192 17.38 -2.30 -10.81
CA CYS A 192 16.39 -3.28 -11.24
C CYS A 192 16.29 -3.38 -12.77
N GLN A 193 16.37 -2.27 -13.51
CA GLN A 193 16.36 -2.28 -14.97
C GLN A 193 17.60 -2.99 -15.56
N HIS A 194 18.79 -2.68 -15.04
CA HIS A 194 20.08 -3.28 -15.45
C HIS A 194 20.13 -4.79 -15.18
N LEU A 195 19.50 -5.24 -14.10
CA LEU A 195 19.40 -6.67 -13.73
C LEU A 195 18.13 -7.34 -14.27
N HIS A 196 17.37 -6.70 -15.16
CA HIS A 196 16.12 -7.20 -15.74
C HIS A 196 15.07 -7.69 -14.72
N LEU A 197 15.04 -7.05 -13.54
CA LEU A 197 14.08 -7.32 -12.47
C LEU A 197 12.77 -6.57 -12.68
N THR A 198 11.65 -7.25 -12.49
CA THR A 198 10.33 -6.64 -12.30
C THR A 198 9.94 -6.69 -10.82
N GLY A 199 8.91 -5.95 -10.40
CA GLY A 199 8.52 -5.91 -9.00
C GLY A 199 8.06 -4.55 -8.50
N LYS A 200 8.10 -4.38 -7.19
CA LYS A 200 7.69 -3.17 -6.48
C LYS A 200 8.73 -2.81 -5.43
N VAL A 201 9.25 -1.58 -5.49
CA VAL A 201 10.15 -1.03 -4.48
C VAL A 201 9.59 0.29 -3.98
N ARG A 202 9.38 0.40 -2.67
CA ARG A 202 8.89 1.59 -1.97
C ARG A 202 10.02 2.17 -1.14
N ILE A 203 10.35 3.43 -1.38
CA ILE A 203 11.32 4.20 -0.61
C ILE A 203 10.57 5.26 0.19
N ALA A 204 10.99 5.54 1.41
CA ALA A 204 10.57 6.69 2.20
C ALA A 204 11.76 7.21 3.02
N THR A 205 11.60 8.33 3.72
CA THR A 205 12.63 8.81 4.67
C THR A 205 12.89 7.83 5.82
N GLU A 206 11.97 6.88 6.07
CA GLU A 206 12.10 5.81 7.06
C GLU A 206 12.74 4.51 6.52
N GLY A 207 13.12 4.44 5.24
CA GLY A 207 13.88 3.31 4.69
C GLY A 207 13.41 2.80 3.33
N ILE A 208 13.54 1.50 3.10
CA ILE A 208 13.20 0.81 1.84
C ILE A 208 12.42 -0.50 2.08
N ASN A 209 11.50 -0.83 1.18
CA ASN A 209 10.72 -2.07 1.16
C ASN A 209 10.60 -2.57 -0.28
N GLY A 210 11.02 -3.80 -0.55
CA GLY A 210 11.07 -4.34 -1.90
C GLY A 210 10.48 -5.74 -2.03
N THR A 211 9.83 -5.99 -3.15
CA THR A 211 9.54 -7.33 -3.65
C THR A 211 9.83 -7.36 -5.14
N VAL A 212 10.88 -8.08 -5.54
CA VAL A 212 11.41 -8.07 -6.92
C VAL A 212 11.67 -9.50 -7.41
N GLY A 213 11.41 -9.76 -8.69
CA GLY A 213 11.55 -11.07 -9.31
C GLY A 213 12.44 -11.04 -10.54
N GLY A 214 13.21 -12.10 -10.74
CA GLY A 214 14.12 -12.27 -11.89
C GLY A 214 14.80 -13.63 -11.92
N SER A 215 15.91 -13.73 -12.65
CA SER A 215 16.81 -14.89 -12.60
C SER A 215 17.49 -14.98 -11.23
N LYS A 216 17.93 -16.19 -10.84
CA LYS A 216 18.73 -16.39 -9.62
C LYS A 216 20.06 -15.62 -9.65
N LEU A 217 20.60 -15.39 -10.84
CA LEU A 217 21.79 -14.56 -11.03
C LEU A 217 21.48 -13.09 -10.72
N ALA A 218 20.40 -12.55 -11.31
CA ALA A 218 19.97 -11.18 -11.09
C ALA A 218 19.60 -10.90 -9.63
N THR A 219 18.87 -11.82 -8.97
CA THR A 219 18.53 -11.67 -7.55
C THR A 219 19.77 -11.75 -6.65
N ARG A 220 20.72 -12.65 -6.93
CA ARG A 220 22.01 -12.69 -6.21
C ARG A 220 22.80 -11.39 -6.35
N LEU A 221 22.99 -10.90 -7.58
CA LEU A 221 23.71 -9.64 -7.84
C LEU A 221 23.02 -8.45 -7.16
N TYR A 222 21.69 -8.41 -7.16
CA TYR A 222 20.92 -7.38 -6.46
C TYR A 222 21.17 -7.38 -4.95
N VAL A 223 21.21 -8.56 -4.31
CA VAL A 223 21.54 -8.71 -2.89
C VAL A 223 22.98 -8.27 -2.60
N GLU A 224 23.95 -8.67 -3.44
CA GLU A 224 25.36 -8.28 -3.29
C GLU A 224 25.56 -6.75 -3.39
N VAL A 225 24.87 -6.08 -4.32
CA VAL A 225 24.88 -4.62 -4.47
C VAL A 225 24.21 -3.93 -3.29
N MET A 226 23.09 -4.46 -2.79
CA MET A 226 22.42 -3.91 -1.59
C MET A 226 23.29 -4.03 -0.34
N LEU A 227 23.94 -5.18 -0.12
CA LEU A 227 24.79 -5.44 1.04
C LEU A 227 26.15 -4.71 1.00
N SER A 228 26.66 -4.38 -0.19
CA SER A 228 27.89 -3.58 -0.35
C SER A 228 27.64 -2.06 -0.28
N CYS A 229 26.40 -1.60 -0.47
CA CYS A 229 26.05 -0.18 -0.37
C CYS A 229 26.27 0.36 1.07
N PRO A 230 27.08 1.42 1.27
CA PRO A 230 27.34 2.00 2.60
C PRO A 230 26.10 2.43 3.39
N LEU A 231 24.98 2.69 2.71
CA LEU A 231 23.71 3.07 3.35
C LEU A 231 22.97 1.91 4.00
N PHE A 232 23.23 0.67 3.56
CA PHE A 232 22.49 -0.52 3.99
C PHE A 232 23.37 -1.61 4.61
N LYS A 233 24.68 -1.63 4.35
CA LYS A 233 25.63 -2.66 4.84
C LYS A 233 25.59 -2.92 6.36
N ASP A 234 25.26 -1.90 7.15
CA ASP A 234 25.25 -1.96 8.63
C ASP A 234 23.83 -2.26 9.17
N TYR A 235 22.82 -2.34 8.29
CA TYR A 235 21.40 -2.55 8.61
C TYR A 235 20.81 -3.84 8.02
N LEU A 236 21.39 -4.36 6.93
CA LEU A 236 20.93 -5.55 6.23
C LEU A 236 21.98 -6.66 6.29
N CYS A 237 21.52 -7.90 6.46
CA CYS A 237 22.30 -9.09 6.14
C CYS A 237 21.58 -9.94 5.08
N LYS A 238 22.19 -11.06 4.69
CA LYS A 238 21.63 -11.97 3.67
C LYS A 238 20.24 -12.51 4.07
N ASP A 239 19.98 -12.76 5.36
CA ASP A 239 18.74 -13.34 5.85
C ASP A 239 17.53 -12.39 5.80
N ASP A 240 17.77 -11.08 5.63
CA ASP A 240 16.72 -10.10 5.44
C ASP A 240 16.05 -10.22 4.07
N PHE A 241 16.79 -10.75 3.09
CA PHE A 241 16.30 -11.09 1.75
C PHE A 241 15.68 -12.50 1.77
N LYS A 242 14.38 -12.57 2.00
CA LYS A 242 13.61 -13.82 1.92
C LYS A 242 13.42 -14.20 0.44
N THR A 243 13.58 -15.47 0.10
CA THR A 243 13.51 -15.94 -1.29
C THR A 243 12.41 -16.98 -1.50
N SER A 244 11.86 -17.01 -2.71
CA SER A 244 10.78 -17.94 -3.10
C SER A 244 10.83 -18.23 -4.62
N LYS A 245 10.39 -19.42 -5.03
CA LYS A 245 10.33 -19.79 -6.47
C LYS A 245 9.40 -18.85 -7.25
N GLY A 246 9.84 -18.40 -8.42
CA GLY A 246 9.07 -17.49 -9.26
C GLY A 246 9.94 -16.88 -10.36
N GLY A 247 9.90 -15.56 -10.49
CA GLY A 247 10.75 -14.80 -11.41
C GLY A 247 10.11 -13.47 -11.80
N ALA A 248 10.61 -12.85 -12.87
CA ALA A 248 10.08 -11.58 -13.36
C ALA A 248 8.62 -11.69 -13.85
N CYS A 249 8.19 -12.87 -14.31
CA CYS A 249 6.80 -13.13 -14.71
C CYS A 249 5.77 -13.00 -13.58
N CYS A 250 6.19 -13.01 -12.31
CA CYS A 250 5.29 -12.80 -11.16
C CYS A 250 4.79 -11.34 -11.04
N PHE A 251 5.40 -10.39 -11.76
CA PHE A 251 5.03 -8.98 -11.71
C PHE A 251 4.84 -8.41 -13.13
N PRO A 252 3.68 -7.78 -13.43
CA PRO A 252 3.43 -7.23 -14.77
C PRO A 252 4.42 -6.13 -15.22
N GLU A 253 5.07 -5.45 -14.28
CA GLU A 253 6.03 -4.37 -14.54
C GLU A 253 6.93 -4.11 -13.31
N LEU A 254 7.96 -3.29 -13.49
CA LEU A 254 8.74 -2.70 -12.39
C LEU A 254 8.10 -1.39 -11.93
N ARG A 255 7.83 -1.24 -10.63
CA ARG A 255 7.41 0.02 -10.00
C ARG A 255 8.32 0.39 -8.84
N VAL A 256 9.17 1.38 -9.04
CA VAL A 256 9.97 2.01 -7.98
C VAL A 256 9.39 3.39 -7.68
N GLY A 257 9.27 3.78 -6.42
CA GLY A 257 8.71 5.08 -6.07
C GLY A 257 8.97 5.53 -4.63
N VAL A 258 9.01 6.85 -4.45
CA VAL A 258 9.07 7.52 -3.15
C VAL A 258 7.65 7.69 -2.58
N PHE A 259 7.49 7.43 -1.29
CA PHE A 259 6.24 7.53 -0.53
C PHE A 259 6.50 8.13 0.87
N GLU A 260 5.45 8.51 1.59
CA GLU A 260 5.57 8.91 3.01
C GLU A 260 5.91 7.71 3.92
N GLU A 261 5.44 6.51 3.57
CA GLU A 261 5.59 5.29 4.36
C GLU A 261 6.03 4.11 3.48
N ILE A 262 7.05 3.35 3.91
CA ILE A 262 7.47 2.13 3.19
C ILE A 262 6.43 1.02 3.28
N VAL A 263 5.63 1.02 4.35
CA VAL A 263 4.36 0.28 4.46
C VAL A 263 3.27 1.22 5.00
N PRO A 264 2.19 1.50 4.24
CA PRO A 264 1.19 2.47 4.67
C PRO A 264 0.39 2.03 5.92
N MET A 265 0.73 2.60 7.07
CA MET A 265 -0.05 2.52 8.31
C MET A 265 -1.04 3.69 8.43
N GLY A 266 -0.93 4.72 7.57
CA GLY A 266 -1.82 5.87 7.59
C GLY A 266 -1.53 6.83 8.75
N ILE A 267 -0.36 6.71 9.37
CA ILE A 267 0.13 7.61 10.42
C ILE A 267 1.55 8.00 10.04
N SER A 268 1.83 9.31 9.99
CA SER A 268 3.17 9.81 9.65
C SER A 268 4.26 9.21 10.55
N PRO A 269 5.44 8.80 10.00
CA PRO A 269 6.56 8.27 10.80
C PRO A 269 7.05 9.22 11.91
N SER A 270 6.80 10.53 11.77
CA SER A 270 7.05 11.56 12.78
C SER A 270 6.21 11.41 14.05
N LYS A 271 5.01 10.81 13.96
CA LYS A 271 4.12 10.56 15.11
C LYS A 271 4.39 9.20 15.74
N ILE A 272 4.62 8.17 14.93
CA ILE A 272 4.88 6.79 15.36
C ILE A 272 6.08 6.25 14.60
N SER A 273 7.23 6.29 15.28
CA SER A 273 8.53 5.88 14.75
C SER A 273 8.74 4.37 14.90
N TYR A 274 9.31 3.75 13.87
CA TYR A 274 9.78 2.37 13.89
C TYR A 274 10.85 2.08 14.95
N LYS A 275 11.53 3.12 15.50
CA LYS A 275 12.64 3.01 16.46
C LYS A 275 12.23 2.58 17.87
N LYS A 276 10.93 2.39 18.12
CA LYS A 276 10.38 1.90 19.41
C LYS A 276 9.47 0.68 19.22
N PRO A 277 9.92 -0.38 18.53
CA PRO A 277 9.07 -1.52 18.18
C PRO A 277 8.81 -2.40 19.41
N GLY A 278 8.00 -3.45 19.23
CA GLY A 278 7.88 -4.57 20.14
C GLY A 278 9.18 -5.37 20.29
N ILE A 279 9.19 -6.31 21.22
CA ILE A 279 10.31 -7.23 21.44
C ILE A 279 10.34 -8.24 20.29
N HIS A 280 11.41 -8.28 19.50
CA HIS A 280 11.60 -9.29 18.46
C HIS A 280 11.82 -10.67 19.08
N LEU A 281 11.02 -11.64 18.66
CA LEU A 281 11.24 -13.06 18.93
C LEU A 281 11.74 -13.73 17.64
N SER A 282 12.78 -14.56 17.74
CA SER A 282 13.15 -15.49 16.66
C SER A 282 12.00 -16.47 16.36
N PRO A 283 11.99 -17.15 15.20
CA PRO A 283 10.95 -18.13 14.90
C PRO A 283 10.79 -19.22 15.97
N GLY A 284 11.90 -19.77 16.50
CA GLY A 284 11.87 -20.77 17.58
C GLY A 284 11.39 -20.24 18.93
N GLU A 285 11.67 -18.98 19.28
CA GLU A 285 11.08 -18.35 20.48
C GLU A 285 9.59 -18.08 20.29
N PHE A 286 9.19 -17.56 19.13
CA PHE A 286 7.79 -17.32 18.79
C PHE A 286 6.99 -18.62 18.75
N HIS A 287 7.57 -19.71 18.24
CA HIS A 287 6.96 -21.04 18.26
C HIS A 287 6.59 -21.48 19.68
N LYS A 288 7.52 -21.34 20.64
CA LYS A 288 7.30 -21.66 22.06
C LYS A 288 6.24 -20.77 22.71
N GLU A 289 6.20 -19.49 22.36
CA GLU A 289 5.15 -18.58 22.86
C GLU A 289 3.77 -18.90 22.27
N VAL A 290 3.69 -19.33 21.00
CA VAL A 290 2.44 -19.82 20.40
C VAL A 290 1.99 -21.14 21.02
N GLU A 291 2.91 -22.08 21.30
CA GLU A 291 2.62 -23.33 22.00
C GLU A 291 2.04 -23.09 23.42
N LYS A 292 2.65 -22.18 24.18
CA LYS A 292 2.13 -21.72 25.47
C LYS A 292 0.74 -21.07 25.33
N PHE A 293 0.55 -20.21 24.34
CA PHE A 293 -0.72 -19.56 24.07
C PHE A 293 -1.83 -20.58 23.75
N LEU A 294 -1.55 -21.57 22.89
CA LEU A 294 -2.52 -22.60 22.50
C LEU A 294 -2.83 -23.56 23.64
N SER A 295 -1.84 -23.99 24.44
CA SER A 295 -2.11 -24.80 25.64
C SER A 295 -2.94 -24.06 26.69
N GLN A 296 -2.84 -22.72 26.75
CA GLN A 296 -3.61 -21.87 27.65
C GLN A 296 -5.00 -21.46 27.12
N ALA A 297 -5.32 -21.70 25.84
CA ALA A 297 -6.51 -21.16 25.17
C ALA A 297 -7.85 -21.67 25.76
N ASN A 298 -7.85 -22.79 26.47
CA ASN A 298 -9.03 -23.34 27.16
C ASN A 298 -9.26 -22.78 28.57
N HIS A 299 -8.37 -21.91 29.08
CA HIS A 299 -8.52 -21.27 30.37
C HIS A 299 -9.19 -19.91 30.22
N GLU A 300 -10.29 -19.69 30.96
CA GLU A 300 -10.91 -18.36 31.07
C GLU A 300 -9.88 -17.35 31.58
N GLY A 301 -9.65 -16.28 30.80
CA GLY A 301 -8.75 -15.19 31.18
C GLY A 301 -7.33 -15.23 30.60
N SER A 302 -7.04 -16.02 29.55
CA SER A 302 -5.73 -16.04 28.85
C SER A 302 -5.09 -14.64 28.73
N ASP A 303 -3.85 -14.53 29.21
CA ASP A 303 -3.09 -13.26 29.28
C ASP A 303 -2.43 -12.88 27.95
N THR A 304 -2.54 -13.73 26.93
CA THR A 304 -1.82 -13.57 25.67
C THR A 304 -2.77 -13.49 24.47
N ILE A 305 -2.54 -12.53 23.58
CA ILE A 305 -3.22 -12.38 22.28
C ILE A 305 -2.22 -12.67 21.17
N LEU A 306 -2.53 -13.64 20.31
CA LEU A 306 -1.80 -13.86 19.06
C LEU A 306 -2.45 -13.05 17.94
N LEU A 307 -1.83 -11.94 17.52
CA LEU A 307 -2.41 -10.92 16.64
C LEU A 307 -1.83 -10.98 15.21
N ASP A 308 -2.70 -11.26 14.24
CA ASP A 308 -2.39 -11.11 12.82
C ASP A 308 -2.46 -9.64 12.42
N CYS A 309 -1.37 -9.08 11.91
CA CYS A 309 -1.30 -7.68 11.46
C CYS A 309 -1.58 -7.53 9.96
N ARG A 310 -2.11 -8.58 9.32
CA ARG A 310 -2.39 -8.62 7.88
C ARG A 310 -3.80 -8.11 7.54
N ASN A 311 -4.07 -7.97 6.24
CA ASN A 311 -5.41 -7.69 5.75
C ASN A 311 -6.22 -9.00 5.71
N PHE A 312 -7.55 -8.91 5.85
CA PHE A 312 -8.42 -10.09 5.98
C PHE A 312 -8.22 -11.17 4.92
N TYR A 313 -7.96 -10.80 3.66
CA TYR A 313 -7.79 -11.74 2.55
C TYR A 313 -6.51 -12.58 2.68
N GLU A 314 -5.50 -12.07 3.38
CA GLU A 314 -4.27 -12.79 3.67
C GLU A 314 -4.53 -13.84 4.77
N SER A 315 -5.19 -13.41 5.86
CA SER A 315 -5.57 -14.25 6.99
C SER A 315 -6.63 -15.31 6.64
N LYS A 316 -7.45 -15.04 5.61
CA LYS A 316 -8.52 -15.94 5.17
C LYS A 316 -7.95 -17.25 4.61
N ILE A 317 -6.88 -17.22 3.81
CA ILE A 317 -6.29 -18.42 3.19
C ILE A 317 -5.17 -19.07 4.00
N GLY A 318 -4.66 -18.40 5.04
CA GLY A 318 -3.73 -19.00 5.98
C GLY A 318 -3.44 -18.09 7.17
N ARG A 319 -3.27 -18.65 8.35
CA ARG A 319 -3.07 -17.93 9.63
C ARG A 319 -2.57 -18.88 10.72
N PHE A 320 -2.05 -18.33 11.81
CA PHE A 320 -1.81 -19.12 13.01
C PHE A 320 -3.12 -19.59 13.65
N GLN A 321 -3.11 -20.80 14.22
CA GLN A 321 -4.22 -21.31 15.02
C GLN A 321 -4.52 -20.38 16.21
N GLY A 322 -5.80 -20.26 16.58
CA GLY A 322 -6.25 -19.42 17.72
C GLY A 322 -6.02 -17.91 17.59
N CYS A 323 -5.44 -17.42 16.50
CA CYS A 323 -5.11 -15.99 16.39
C CYS A 323 -6.34 -15.08 16.28
N LEU A 324 -6.20 -13.88 16.85
CA LEU A 324 -7.01 -12.72 16.53
C LEU A 324 -6.60 -12.21 15.14
N ALA A 325 -7.51 -12.30 14.18
CA ALA A 325 -7.30 -11.87 12.80
C ALA A 325 -8.29 -10.75 12.44
N PRO A 326 -7.90 -9.47 12.56
CA PRO A 326 -8.78 -8.33 12.31
C PRO A 326 -9.34 -8.34 10.89
N ASP A 327 -10.64 -8.14 10.72
CA ASP A 327 -11.31 -8.13 9.39
C ASP A 327 -11.05 -6.82 8.59
N ILE A 328 -9.85 -6.24 8.72
CA ILE A 328 -9.45 -4.99 8.07
C ILE A 328 -9.06 -5.20 6.60
N ARG A 329 -9.49 -4.27 5.72
CA ARG A 329 -9.15 -4.30 4.28
C ARG A 329 -7.74 -3.79 3.97
N LYS A 330 -7.20 -2.90 4.82
CA LYS A 330 -5.91 -2.21 4.62
C LYS A 330 -5.20 -2.08 5.96
N PHE A 331 -3.88 -2.23 5.98
CA PHE A 331 -3.05 -1.98 7.17
C PHE A 331 -3.18 -0.52 7.66
N SER A 332 -3.50 0.43 6.77
CA SER A 332 -3.82 1.81 7.15
C SER A 332 -5.11 1.99 7.96
N TYR A 333 -5.83 0.90 8.25
CA TYR A 333 -6.99 0.87 9.15
C TYR A 333 -6.64 0.25 10.51
N PHE A 334 -5.48 -0.42 10.64
CA PHE A 334 -5.01 -1.05 11.88
C PHE A 334 -4.98 -0.08 13.07
N PRO A 335 -4.55 1.19 12.94
CA PRO A 335 -4.61 2.14 14.05
C PRO A 335 -6.03 2.39 14.58
N SER A 336 -7.01 2.54 13.68
CA SER A 336 -8.43 2.71 14.07
C SER A 336 -9.00 1.45 14.69
N TYR A 337 -8.62 0.27 14.18
CA TYR A 337 -9.01 -1.01 14.77
C TYR A 337 -8.49 -1.17 16.19
N VAL A 338 -7.21 -0.85 16.45
CA VAL A 338 -6.65 -0.87 17.81
C VAL A 338 -7.39 0.12 18.72
N ASP A 339 -7.67 1.33 18.24
CA ASP A 339 -8.33 2.38 19.02
C ASP A 339 -9.78 2.03 19.42
N GLU A 340 -10.52 1.38 18.53
CA GLU A 340 -11.89 0.92 18.81
C GLU A 340 -11.94 -0.35 19.68
N ASN A 341 -10.82 -1.05 19.85
CA ASN A 341 -10.72 -2.31 20.60
C ASN A 341 -9.67 -2.25 21.75
N LEU A 342 -9.33 -1.06 22.28
CA LEU A 342 -8.26 -0.91 23.28
C LEU A 342 -8.41 -1.80 24.52
N GLU A 343 -9.63 -1.99 25.02
CA GLU A 343 -9.91 -2.83 26.18
C GLU A 343 -9.58 -4.32 25.94
N LEU A 344 -9.56 -4.79 24.69
CA LEU A 344 -9.13 -6.15 24.33
C LEU A 344 -7.64 -6.35 24.65
N PHE A 345 -6.81 -5.32 24.44
CA PHE A 345 -5.35 -5.38 24.60
C PHE A 345 -4.88 -5.04 26.03
N LYS A 346 -5.79 -4.64 26.91
CA LYS A 346 -5.50 -4.13 28.26
C LYS A 346 -4.90 -5.20 29.17
N GLU A 347 -3.76 -4.88 29.77
CA GLU A 347 -2.91 -5.79 30.56
C GLU A 347 -2.43 -7.05 29.82
N LYS A 348 -2.71 -7.19 28.51
CA LYS A 348 -2.34 -8.38 27.74
C LYS A 348 -0.91 -8.34 27.24
N ARG A 349 -0.32 -9.53 27.11
CA ARG A 349 0.83 -9.81 26.25
C ARG A 349 0.33 -9.96 24.81
N VAL A 350 0.97 -9.31 23.85
CA VAL A 350 0.56 -9.42 22.43
C VAL A 350 1.69 -10.02 21.61
N LEU A 351 1.45 -11.16 20.96
CA LEU A 351 2.34 -11.81 20.00
C LEU A 351 1.94 -11.38 18.58
N MET A 352 2.67 -10.47 17.95
CA MET A 352 2.31 -9.92 16.64
C MET A 352 3.04 -10.60 15.49
N TYR A 353 2.34 -10.82 14.37
CA TYR A 353 2.96 -11.35 13.15
C TYR A 353 2.37 -10.76 11.86
N CYS A 354 3.14 -10.85 10.78
CA CYS A 354 2.69 -10.60 9.41
C CYS A 354 3.61 -11.35 8.43
N THR A 355 3.39 -11.22 7.11
CA THR A 355 4.09 -11.94 6.04
C THR A 355 5.62 -11.96 6.20
N GLY A 356 6.25 -10.80 6.35
CA GLY A 356 7.72 -10.65 6.39
C GLY A 356 8.28 -9.81 7.54
N GLY A 357 7.45 -9.34 8.47
CA GLY A 357 7.85 -8.52 9.64
C GLY A 357 7.52 -7.02 9.54
N ILE A 358 7.66 -6.40 8.36
CA ILE A 358 7.60 -4.93 8.15
C ILE A 358 6.41 -4.19 8.79
N ARG A 359 5.21 -4.80 8.82
CA ARG A 359 4.00 -4.21 9.45
C ARG A 359 4.07 -4.24 10.97
N CYS A 360 4.68 -5.28 11.53
CA CYS A 360 4.81 -5.44 12.98
C CYS A 360 5.68 -4.32 13.56
N GLU A 361 6.74 -3.88 12.87
CA GLU A 361 7.64 -2.83 13.40
C GLU A 361 6.89 -1.55 13.80
N ARG A 362 6.00 -1.05 12.93
CA ARG A 362 5.19 0.15 13.21
C ARG A 362 3.89 -0.16 13.95
N GLY A 363 3.27 -1.33 13.72
CA GLY A 363 2.07 -1.77 14.45
C GLY A 363 2.33 -2.03 15.94
N SER A 364 3.48 -2.62 16.28
CA SER A 364 3.89 -2.87 17.66
C SER A 364 4.32 -1.58 18.36
N ALA A 365 5.03 -0.69 17.67
CA ALA A 365 5.29 0.66 18.15
C ALA A 365 3.99 1.44 18.41
N TYR A 366 2.95 1.27 17.57
CA TYR A 366 1.63 1.86 17.79
C TYR A 366 0.95 1.33 19.04
N LEU A 367 0.87 0.00 19.21
CA LEU A 367 0.27 -0.62 20.41
C LEU A 367 1.02 -0.22 21.69
N LYS A 368 2.36 -0.20 21.67
CA LYS A 368 3.17 0.29 22.80
C LYS A 368 2.91 1.76 23.11
N ALA A 369 2.71 2.60 22.09
CA ALA A 369 2.38 4.01 22.28
C ALA A 369 0.97 4.25 22.89
N LYS A 370 0.08 3.25 22.88
CA LYS A 370 -1.20 3.31 23.59
C LYS A 370 -1.09 3.01 25.09
N GLY A 371 -0.03 2.34 25.52
CA GLY A 371 0.24 2.10 26.95
C GLY A 371 -0.78 1.20 27.66
N VAL A 372 -1.58 0.42 26.93
CA VAL A 372 -2.57 -0.51 27.50
C VAL A 372 -2.06 -1.95 27.59
N CYS A 373 -1.15 -2.37 26.71
CA CYS A 373 -0.58 -3.71 26.73
C CYS A 373 0.48 -3.83 27.82
N LYS A 374 0.51 -4.99 28.50
CA LYS A 374 1.57 -5.37 29.43
C LYS A 374 2.90 -5.55 28.70
N GLU A 375 2.90 -6.30 27.60
CA GLU A 375 4.04 -6.48 26.71
C GLU A 375 3.61 -6.66 25.26
N VAL A 376 4.48 -6.28 24.32
CA VAL A 376 4.24 -6.47 22.88
C VAL A 376 5.48 -7.10 22.26
N PHE A 377 5.30 -8.29 21.69
CA PHE A 377 6.29 -9.10 21.01
C PHE A 377 5.97 -9.17 19.51
N GLN A 378 6.97 -9.47 18.68
CA GLN A 378 6.77 -9.64 17.24
C GLN A 378 7.70 -10.70 16.64
N LEU A 379 7.16 -11.47 15.68
CA LEU A 379 7.90 -12.49 14.93
C LEU A 379 8.95 -11.87 14.00
N LYS A 380 10.24 -12.03 14.34
CA LYS A 380 11.36 -11.58 13.51
C LYS A 380 11.34 -12.31 12.16
N GLY A 381 11.40 -11.53 11.07
CA GLY A 381 11.32 -12.05 9.70
C GLY A 381 9.92 -12.48 9.24
N GLY A 382 8.91 -12.40 10.10
CA GLY A 382 7.52 -12.73 9.78
C GLY A 382 7.25 -14.21 9.51
N ILE A 383 6.05 -14.50 9.02
CA ILE A 383 5.58 -15.86 8.70
C ILE A 383 6.55 -16.57 7.75
N HIS A 384 7.19 -15.85 6.81
CA HIS A 384 8.15 -16.44 5.86
C HIS A 384 9.31 -17.15 6.59
N LYS A 385 9.95 -16.48 7.56
CA LYS A 385 11.03 -17.08 8.36
C LYS A 385 10.53 -18.15 9.34
N TYR A 386 9.27 -18.05 9.80
CA TYR A 386 8.66 -19.13 10.59
C TYR A 386 8.42 -20.40 9.78
N LEU A 387 7.93 -20.30 8.54
CA LEU A 387 7.65 -21.47 7.69
C LEU A 387 8.92 -22.08 7.07
N GLU A 388 10.04 -21.36 7.05
CA GLU A 388 11.37 -21.94 6.75
C GLU A 388 11.85 -22.92 7.86
N GLU A 389 11.53 -22.64 9.13
CA GLU A 389 11.95 -23.46 10.29
C GLU A 389 10.87 -24.47 10.74
N PHE A 390 9.58 -24.11 10.59
CA PHE A 390 8.41 -24.86 11.05
C PHE A 390 7.31 -24.96 9.98
N PRO A 391 7.55 -25.61 8.83
CA PRO A 391 6.58 -25.72 7.74
C PRO A 391 5.24 -26.37 8.17
N ASP A 392 5.31 -27.38 9.04
CA ASP A 392 4.15 -28.11 9.59
C ASP A 392 3.67 -27.58 10.96
N GLY A 393 4.19 -26.43 11.39
CA GLY A 393 3.91 -25.83 12.70
C GLY A 393 2.49 -25.26 12.87
N PHE A 394 2.37 -24.26 13.75
CA PHE A 394 1.07 -23.69 14.14
C PHE A 394 0.44 -22.75 13.09
N TYR A 395 1.17 -22.41 12.01
CA TYR A 395 0.61 -21.68 10.87
C TYR A 395 -0.04 -22.66 9.89
N LYS A 396 -1.33 -22.46 9.62
CA LYS A 396 -2.15 -23.34 8.79
C LYS A 396 -2.66 -22.61 7.57
N GLY A 397 -2.67 -23.26 6.42
CA GLY A 397 -3.01 -22.65 5.14
C GLY A 397 -1.81 -22.02 4.43
N LYS A 398 -2.11 -21.25 3.39
CA LYS A 398 -1.09 -20.66 2.50
C LYS A 398 -0.62 -19.29 2.97
N LEU A 399 0.59 -18.91 2.58
CA LEU A 399 1.16 -17.59 2.85
C LEU A 399 0.84 -16.64 1.69
N PHE A 400 -0.05 -15.67 1.90
CA PHE A 400 -0.39 -14.68 0.87
C PHE A 400 0.82 -13.83 0.45
N VAL A 401 0.98 -13.59 -0.85
CA VAL A 401 2.03 -12.75 -1.47
C VAL A 401 1.44 -11.73 -2.45
N PHE A 402 2.10 -10.57 -2.58
CA PHE A 402 1.55 -9.38 -3.27
C PHE A 402 1.91 -9.30 -4.77
N ASP A 403 1.83 -10.45 -5.44
CA ASP A 403 2.21 -10.69 -6.83
C ASP A 403 1.27 -11.72 -7.48
N GLU A 404 1.43 -12.01 -8.77
CA GLU A 404 0.47 -12.83 -9.54
C GLU A 404 0.36 -14.30 -9.05
N ARG A 405 1.26 -14.77 -8.16
CA ARG A 405 1.13 -16.09 -7.52
C ARG A 405 0.01 -16.13 -6.48
N TYR A 406 -0.38 -14.97 -5.93
CA TYR A 406 -1.28 -14.76 -4.77
C TYR A 406 -0.91 -15.44 -3.46
N ALA A 407 -0.36 -16.66 -3.47
CA ALA A 407 0.02 -17.39 -2.26
C ALA A 407 1.16 -18.40 -2.48
N LEU A 408 1.88 -18.71 -1.41
CA LEU A 408 2.87 -19.79 -1.34
C LEU A 408 2.35 -20.90 -0.41
N SER A 409 2.52 -22.16 -0.81
CA SER A 409 2.21 -23.33 0.03
C SER A 409 3.47 -23.83 0.72
N PHE A 410 3.37 -24.09 2.02
CA PHE A 410 4.42 -24.73 2.83
C PHE A 410 3.92 -26.05 3.45
N ASN A 411 2.63 -26.12 3.77
CA ASN A 411 1.89 -27.34 4.10
C ASN A 411 0.69 -27.51 3.15
N SER A 412 -0.08 -28.57 3.38
CA SER A 412 -1.28 -28.96 2.62
C SER A 412 -2.60 -28.55 3.28
N ASP A 413 -2.56 -27.85 4.41
CA ASP A 413 -3.75 -27.44 5.15
C ASP A 413 -4.59 -26.43 4.33
N ILE A 414 -5.90 -26.61 4.28
CA ILE A 414 -6.85 -25.68 3.66
C ILE A 414 -7.75 -25.10 4.75
N VAL A 415 -7.57 -23.81 5.07
CA VAL A 415 -8.32 -23.12 6.15
C VAL A 415 -9.44 -22.21 5.62
N SER A 416 -9.71 -22.30 4.32
CA SER A 416 -10.68 -21.46 3.61
C SER A 416 -11.59 -22.28 2.70
N GLU A 417 -12.69 -21.66 2.29
CA GLU A 417 -13.80 -22.31 1.60
C GLU A 417 -14.17 -21.53 0.33
N CYS A 418 -14.76 -22.23 -0.63
CA CYS A 418 -15.41 -21.65 -1.77
C CYS A 418 -16.58 -20.75 -1.30
N SER A 419 -16.58 -19.49 -1.73
CA SER A 419 -17.54 -18.46 -1.33
C SER A 419 -18.98 -18.74 -1.78
N TYR A 420 -19.19 -19.79 -2.59
CA TYR A 420 -20.47 -20.17 -3.17
C TYR A 420 -21.03 -21.50 -2.64
N CYS A 421 -20.18 -22.50 -2.39
CA CYS A 421 -20.62 -23.84 -2.00
C CYS A 421 -20.01 -24.38 -0.70
N GLY A 422 -19.15 -23.62 -0.01
CA GLY A 422 -18.51 -24.05 1.24
C GLY A 422 -17.44 -25.15 1.11
N ALA A 423 -17.23 -25.70 -0.08
CA ALA A 423 -16.18 -26.71 -0.29
C ALA A 423 -14.77 -26.13 -0.01
N PRO A 424 -13.85 -26.88 0.61
CA PRO A 424 -12.48 -26.40 0.90
C PRO A 424 -11.80 -25.84 -0.35
N TRP A 425 -11.34 -24.58 -0.28
CA TRP A 425 -10.72 -23.88 -1.40
C TRP A 425 -9.89 -22.68 -0.96
N ASP A 426 -8.68 -22.53 -1.49
CA ASP A 426 -7.69 -21.53 -1.07
C ASP A 426 -7.02 -20.75 -2.22
N GLN A 427 -7.43 -21.00 -3.47
CA GLN A 427 -6.88 -20.29 -4.63
C GLN A 427 -7.72 -19.06 -4.96
N TYR A 428 -7.11 -17.89 -4.89
CA TYR A 428 -7.76 -16.65 -5.30
C TYR A 428 -7.81 -16.48 -6.82
N LYS A 429 -8.91 -15.90 -7.29
CA LYS A 429 -8.99 -15.23 -8.58
C LYS A 429 -9.53 -13.81 -8.40
N LEU A 430 -9.29 -12.93 -9.38
CA LEU A 430 -9.97 -11.64 -9.41
C LEU A 430 -11.46 -11.82 -9.71
N CYS A 431 -12.28 -11.03 -9.03
CA CYS A 431 -13.70 -10.85 -9.34
C CYS A 431 -13.89 -10.52 -10.83
N SER A 432 -14.79 -11.23 -11.51
CA SER A 432 -15.03 -11.11 -12.95
C SER A 432 -15.44 -9.70 -13.40
N THR A 433 -16.04 -8.88 -12.53
CA THR A 433 -16.26 -7.44 -12.79
C THR A 433 -14.94 -6.66 -12.80
N PRO A 434 -14.48 -6.11 -13.95
CA PRO A 434 -13.11 -5.58 -14.10
C PRO A 434 -12.76 -4.40 -13.17
N GLN A 435 -13.74 -3.59 -12.80
CA GLN A 435 -13.58 -2.43 -11.93
C GLN A 435 -13.43 -2.82 -10.45
N CYS A 436 -13.97 -3.98 -10.05
CA CYS A 436 -14.05 -4.41 -8.65
C CYS A 436 -12.69 -4.86 -8.09
N ARG A 437 -11.98 -5.71 -8.83
CA ARG A 437 -10.64 -6.27 -8.48
C ARG A 437 -10.52 -6.88 -7.08
N GLN A 438 -11.64 -7.26 -6.46
CA GLN A 438 -11.64 -8.03 -5.21
C GLN A 438 -11.16 -9.45 -5.47
N LEU A 439 -10.54 -10.07 -4.47
CA LEU A 439 -10.11 -11.46 -4.53
C LEU A 439 -11.27 -12.39 -4.13
N VAL A 440 -11.48 -13.44 -4.92
CA VAL A 440 -12.59 -14.38 -4.81
C VAL A 440 -12.05 -15.79 -4.64
N LEU A 441 -12.56 -16.51 -3.64
CA LEU A 441 -12.35 -17.95 -3.49
C LEU A 441 -13.53 -18.66 -4.15
N THR A 442 -13.32 -19.21 -5.34
CA THR A 442 -14.33 -19.97 -6.09
C THR A 442 -13.71 -21.25 -6.64
N CYS A 443 -14.28 -22.41 -6.31
CA CYS A 443 -13.76 -23.70 -6.75
C CYS A 443 -14.10 -23.96 -8.23
N PRO A 444 -13.42 -24.92 -8.92
CA PRO A 444 -13.61 -25.15 -10.35
C PRO A 444 -15.05 -25.50 -10.73
N ALA A 445 -15.78 -26.22 -9.86
CA ALA A 445 -17.18 -26.56 -10.08
C ALA A 445 -18.09 -25.31 -10.10
N CYS A 446 -17.88 -24.36 -9.17
CA CYS A 446 -18.62 -23.10 -9.15
C CYS A 446 -18.21 -22.18 -10.32
N GLN A 447 -16.91 -22.13 -10.67
CA GLN A 447 -16.44 -21.41 -11.86
C GLN A 447 -17.10 -21.93 -13.14
N GLY A 448 -17.25 -23.26 -13.28
CA GLY A 448 -17.95 -23.88 -14.41
C GLY A 448 -19.46 -23.55 -14.49
N GLN A 449 -20.05 -23.10 -13.38
CA GLN A 449 -21.43 -22.59 -13.30
C GLN A 449 -21.49 -21.05 -13.46
N GLY A 450 -20.36 -20.39 -13.78
CA GLY A 450 -20.25 -18.94 -13.97
C GLY A 450 -19.99 -18.13 -12.69
N PHE A 451 -19.98 -18.76 -11.51
CA PHE A 451 -19.79 -18.10 -10.22
C PHE A 451 -18.35 -17.62 -10.01
N THR A 452 -18.11 -16.36 -10.37
CA THR A 452 -16.77 -15.75 -10.54
C THR A 452 -16.64 -14.35 -9.94
N ALA A 453 -17.72 -13.80 -9.39
CA ALA A 453 -17.76 -12.49 -8.76
C ALA A 453 -17.51 -12.55 -7.24
N CYS A 454 -17.33 -11.39 -6.59
CA CYS A 454 -17.29 -11.30 -5.13
C CYS A 454 -18.65 -11.00 -4.48
N CYS A 455 -19.64 -10.53 -5.25
CA CYS A 455 -20.98 -10.14 -4.81
C CYS A 455 -22.00 -10.43 -5.93
N VAL A 456 -23.27 -10.68 -5.59
CA VAL A 456 -24.36 -10.87 -6.59
C VAL A 456 -24.42 -9.66 -7.54
N THR A 457 -24.34 -8.44 -6.99
CA THR A 457 -24.26 -7.19 -7.77
C THR A 457 -23.10 -7.17 -8.76
N CYS A 458 -21.95 -7.78 -8.44
CA CYS A 458 -20.84 -7.93 -9.38
C CYS A 458 -21.10 -9.01 -10.43
N GLN A 459 -21.72 -10.13 -10.04
CA GLN A 459 -22.11 -11.20 -10.96
C GLN A 459 -23.05 -10.64 -12.04
N ASP A 460 -24.08 -9.88 -11.63
CA ASP A 460 -25.01 -9.22 -12.55
C ASP A 460 -24.34 -8.18 -13.44
N LYS A 461 -23.45 -7.34 -12.88
CA LYS A 461 -22.69 -6.34 -13.65
C LYS A 461 -21.76 -6.99 -14.68
N GLY A 462 -21.08 -8.08 -14.32
CA GLY A 462 -20.22 -8.84 -15.23
C GLY A 462 -21.00 -9.40 -16.42
N SER A 463 -22.13 -10.04 -16.15
CA SER A 463 -23.03 -10.56 -17.19
C SER A 463 -23.55 -9.47 -18.15
N ARG A 464 -23.85 -8.27 -17.64
CA ARG A 464 -24.32 -7.15 -18.48
C ARG A 464 -23.20 -6.50 -19.30
N GLN A 465 -21.99 -6.35 -18.75
CA GLN A 465 -20.85 -5.79 -19.49
C GLN A 465 -20.40 -6.70 -20.64
N ALA A 466 -20.54 -8.03 -20.49
CA ALA A 466 -20.32 -8.98 -21.59
C ALA A 466 -21.29 -8.78 -22.77
N ALA A 467 -22.44 -8.13 -22.55
CA ALA A 467 -23.47 -7.86 -23.57
C ALA A 467 -23.43 -6.44 -24.16
N SER A 468 -22.59 -5.52 -23.66
CA SER A 468 -22.44 -4.16 -24.21
C SER A 468 -21.13 -3.47 -23.77
N PRO A 469 -20.19 -3.21 -24.70
CA PRO A 469 -18.84 -2.72 -24.37
C PRO A 469 -18.73 -1.18 -24.26
N ALA A 470 -19.66 -0.51 -23.56
CA ALA A 470 -19.71 0.96 -23.51
C ALA A 470 -19.58 1.55 -22.07
N GLN A 471 -18.44 2.24 -21.84
CA GLN A 471 -18.16 3.30 -20.83
C GLN A 471 -18.51 3.02 -19.35
N SER A 472 -17.57 3.08 -18.39
CA SER A 472 -16.82 4.28 -18.01
C SER A 472 -15.64 3.95 -17.06
N SER A 473 -14.75 4.91 -16.80
CA SER A 473 -13.45 4.72 -16.15
C SER A 473 -13.42 4.88 -14.61
N PHE A 474 -14.57 4.82 -13.93
CA PHE A 474 -14.63 4.97 -12.47
C PHE A 474 -14.36 3.64 -11.74
N LYS A 475 -13.65 3.71 -10.61
CA LYS A 475 -13.58 2.62 -9.63
C LYS A 475 -14.92 2.53 -8.89
N GLU A 476 -15.87 1.80 -9.45
CA GLU A 476 -17.03 1.37 -8.68
C GLU A 476 -16.58 0.41 -7.57
N GLU A 477 -16.81 0.79 -6.32
CA GLU A 477 -16.62 -0.13 -5.19
C GLU A 477 -17.82 -1.08 -5.10
N CYS A 478 -17.62 -2.40 -5.30
CA CYS A 478 -18.69 -3.39 -5.02
C CYS A 478 -19.17 -3.25 -3.58
N GLU A 479 -20.43 -3.59 -3.37
CA GLU A 479 -21.11 -3.67 -2.08
C GLU A 479 -20.30 -4.37 -0.96
N CYS A 480 -19.55 -5.44 -1.24
CA CYS A 480 -18.63 -6.09 -0.27
C CYS A 480 -17.54 -5.15 0.27
N THR A 481 -17.21 -4.10 -0.47
CA THR A 481 -16.30 -3.03 -0.03
C THR A 481 -17.03 -2.04 0.85
N ALA A 482 -18.21 -1.58 0.42
CA ALA A 482 -18.99 -0.55 1.13
C ALA A 482 -19.55 -1.05 2.47
N ARG A 483 -19.98 -2.31 2.54
CA ARG A 483 -20.49 -2.96 3.77
C ARG A 483 -19.39 -3.33 4.77
N ARG A 484 -18.12 -3.34 4.36
CA ARG A 484 -17.00 -3.76 5.22
C ARG A 484 -16.54 -2.61 6.10
N LEU A 485 -16.72 -2.77 7.41
CA LEU A 485 -16.28 -1.79 8.41
C LEU A 485 -14.78 -1.49 8.26
N ARG A 486 -14.42 -0.22 8.43
CA ARG A 486 -13.01 0.22 8.42
C ARG A 486 -12.25 -0.39 9.59
N ALA A 487 -12.85 -0.30 10.78
CA ALA A 487 -12.41 -0.90 12.02
C ALA A 487 -13.56 -1.79 12.52
N PRO A 488 -13.49 -3.12 12.36
CA PRO A 488 -14.45 -4.01 13.02
C PRO A 488 -14.24 -3.94 14.54
N ARG A 489 -15.34 -3.99 15.30
CA ARG A 489 -15.28 -4.19 16.74
C ARG A 489 -15.33 -5.67 17.05
N GLU A 490 -14.36 -6.12 17.83
CA GLU A 490 -14.38 -7.46 18.39
C GLU A 490 -15.42 -7.50 19.50
N LEU A 491 -16.38 -8.41 19.38
CA LEU A 491 -17.24 -8.73 20.50
C LEU A 491 -16.36 -9.45 21.53
N LEU A 492 -16.22 -8.88 22.74
CA LEU A 492 -15.64 -9.58 23.87
C LEU A 492 -16.44 -10.87 24.10
N GLN A 493 -15.90 -12.00 23.64
CA GLN A 493 -16.55 -13.28 23.77
C GLN A 493 -16.60 -13.67 25.25
N GLN A 494 -17.76 -13.45 25.87
CA GLN A 494 -18.18 -14.23 27.02
C GLN A 494 -18.40 -15.67 26.56
N GLY A 495 -17.32 -16.45 26.55
CA GLY A 495 -17.30 -17.92 26.48
C GLY A 495 -18.08 -18.58 25.34
N ARG A 496 -17.50 -18.62 24.12
CA ARG A 496 -17.63 -19.76 23.16
C ARG A 496 -16.76 -19.54 21.91
N LEU A 497 -15.63 -20.24 21.84
CA LEU A 497 -14.97 -20.55 20.57
C LEU A 497 -15.74 -21.66 19.83
N PRO A 498 -15.65 -21.76 18.49
CA PRO A 498 -16.28 -22.84 17.73
C PRO A 498 -15.70 -24.20 18.14
N ALA A 499 -16.57 -25.20 18.31
CA ALA A 499 -16.14 -26.53 18.71
C ALA A 499 -15.19 -27.16 17.69
N SER A 500 -14.05 -27.66 18.16
CA SER A 500 -13.14 -28.49 17.37
C SER A 500 -13.86 -29.75 16.89
N LEU A 501 -13.73 -30.07 15.60
CA LEU A 501 -14.13 -31.37 15.07
C LEU A 501 -13.28 -32.47 15.73
N GLY A 502 -13.92 -33.26 16.60
CA GLY A 502 -13.29 -34.43 17.21
C GLY A 502 -13.03 -35.55 16.19
N PRO A 503 -12.14 -36.50 16.51
CA PRO A 503 -11.80 -37.60 15.61
C PRO A 503 -13.00 -38.55 15.44
N ARG A 504 -13.17 -39.08 14.21
CA ARG A 504 -14.19 -40.08 13.89
C ARG A 504 -13.84 -41.44 14.53
N PRO A 505 -14.79 -42.14 15.18
CA PRO A 505 -14.75 -43.60 15.30
C PRO A 505 -15.06 -44.24 13.94
N GLY A 506 -14.59 -45.47 13.73
CA GLY A 506 -14.77 -46.22 12.48
C GLY A 506 -16.09 -47.02 12.41
N ASP A 507 -16.39 -47.40 11.16
CA ASP A 507 -17.20 -48.50 10.62
C ASP A 507 -18.07 -49.36 11.57
N ASP A 508 -19.38 -49.41 11.28
CA ASP A 508 -20.17 -50.65 11.13
C ASP A 508 -21.48 -50.36 10.36
N GLU A 509 -22.13 -51.40 9.81
CA GLU A 509 -23.18 -51.32 8.77
C GLU A 509 -24.66 -51.13 9.25
N ASP A 510 -25.55 -51.05 8.24
CA ASP A 510 -27.02 -51.27 8.21
C ASP A 510 -28.03 -50.14 8.53
N GLY A 511 -29.00 -49.98 7.60
CA GLY A 511 -30.34 -49.39 7.88
C GLY A 511 -30.71 -48.08 7.13
N PRO A 512 -31.85 -47.99 6.42
CA PRO A 512 -32.17 -46.86 5.54
C PRO A 512 -33.23 -45.84 6.08
N CYS A 513 -33.36 -44.75 5.32
CA CYS A 513 -34.51 -43.82 5.15
C CYS A 513 -34.59 -42.48 5.94
N LEU A 514 -34.63 -41.41 5.12
CA LEU A 514 -35.50 -40.22 5.18
C LEU A 514 -35.43 -39.26 6.39
N HIS A 515 -34.97 -38.03 6.13
CA HIS A 515 -35.86 -36.86 6.14
C HIS A 515 -35.22 -35.60 5.50
N GLU A 516 -36.00 -34.90 4.66
CA GLU A 516 -35.63 -33.64 4.00
C GLU A 516 -35.73 -32.41 4.92
N ARG A 517 -34.95 -31.36 4.62
CA ARG A 517 -35.23 -29.96 4.98
C ARG A 517 -34.86 -29.02 3.82
N PRO A 518 -35.49 -27.84 3.71
CA PRO A 518 -36.00 -27.39 2.42
C PRO A 518 -35.02 -26.57 1.58
N HIS A 519 -35.04 -26.81 0.27
CA HIS A 519 -34.48 -25.92 -0.74
C HIS A 519 -35.39 -24.71 -0.98
N LEU A 520 -34.81 -23.51 -1.07
CA LEU A 520 -35.47 -22.34 -1.65
C LEU A 520 -35.46 -22.46 -3.20
N PRO A 521 -36.54 -22.06 -3.89
CA PRO A 521 -36.70 -22.36 -5.32
C PRO A 521 -35.96 -21.38 -6.23
N PHE A 522 -35.24 -21.92 -7.22
CA PHE A 522 -34.79 -21.18 -8.40
C PHE A 522 -35.87 -21.24 -9.50
N PRO A 523 -36.11 -20.16 -10.27
CA PRO A 523 -37.04 -20.19 -11.40
C PRO A 523 -36.44 -20.97 -12.58
N LYS A 524 -37.25 -21.82 -13.21
CA LYS A 524 -36.89 -22.49 -14.48
C LYS A 524 -36.93 -21.49 -15.65
N PRO A 525 -36.05 -21.61 -16.66
CA PRO A 525 -36.17 -20.84 -17.89
C PRO A 525 -37.36 -21.35 -18.73
N SER A 526 -38.12 -20.41 -19.30
CA SER A 526 -39.15 -20.69 -20.30
C SER A 526 -38.50 -21.10 -21.63
N GLN A 527 -39.00 -22.17 -22.25
CA GLN A 527 -38.65 -22.54 -23.62
C GLN A 527 -39.41 -21.67 -24.63
N SER A 528 -38.67 -21.13 -25.60
CA SER A 528 -39.13 -20.82 -26.97
C SER A 528 -37.90 -20.67 -27.86
#